data_AF-A0A4Q3Y9S9-F1
#
_entry.id   AF-A0A4Q3Y9S9-F1
#
_cell.length_a   1.000
_cell.length_b   1.000
_cell.length_c   1.000
_cell.angle_alpha   90.00
_cell.angle_beta   90.00
_cell.angle_gamma   90.00
#
_symmetry.space_group_name_H-M   'P 1'
#
loop_
_entity.id
_entity.type
_entity.pdbx_description
1 polymer ?
#
loop_
_entity_poly.entity_id
_entity_poly.type
_entity_poly.pdbx_seq_one_letter_code
_entity_poly.pdbx_strand_id
1 'polypeptide(L)' 'MDPSEDRNPTITDDDVDAVLAEFAGDPREAIRALLHDLGALARDADRLVSHGYVRGRQPWRSANSNQRRAV' A
#
# COMPACT_ATOMS: atom_id res chain seq x y z
N MET A 1 25.04 -6.69 16.20
CA MET A 1 23.66 -7.22 16.11
C MET A 1 22.74 -6.05 16.37
N ASP A 2 22.04 -5.57 15.33
CA ASP A 2 21.07 -4.48 15.46
C ASP A 2 19.74 -5.07 15.98
N PRO A 3 19.18 -4.62 17.11
CA PRO A 3 17.88 -5.10 17.60
C PRO A 3 16.69 -4.71 16.70
N SER A 4 16.92 -3.95 15.62
CA SER A 4 15.88 -3.52 14.68
C SER A 4 15.52 -4.54 13.59
N GLU A 5 16.34 -5.57 13.38
CA GLU A 5 16.24 -6.48 12.21
C GLU A 5 15.19 -7.59 12.36
N ASP A 6 14.64 -7.84 13.54
CA ASP A 6 13.82 -9.04 13.81
C ASP A 6 12.30 -8.78 13.77
N ARG A 7 11.84 -7.91 12.85
CA ARG A 7 10.40 -7.64 12.67
C ARG A 7 9.69 -8.65 11.77
N ASN A 8 10.41 -9.65 11.26
CA ASN A 8 9.81 -10.71 10.46
C ASN A 8 9.57 -11.91 11.37
N PRO A 9 8.32 -12.19 11.78
CA PRO A 9 8.06 -13.37 12.60
C PRO A 9 8.53 -14.62 11.84
N THR A 10 9.37 -15.43 12.49
CA THR A 10 9.75 -16.74 11.97
C THR A 10 8.49 -17.61 11.93
N ILE A 11 8.05 -17.97 10.73
CA ILE A 11 6.96 -18.93 10.54
C ILE A 11 7.51 -20.33 10.83
N THR A 12 6.86 -21.05 11.73
CA THR A 12 7.23 -22.42 12.12
C THR A 12 6.49 -23.45 11.28
N ASP A 13 6.98 -24.69 11.28
CA ASP A 13 6.27 -25.80 10.61
C ASP A 13 4.89 -26.05 11.25
N ASP A 14 4.74 -25.84 12.56
CA ASP A 14 3.44 -25.94 13.26
C ASP A 14 2.44 -24.89 12.74
N ASP A 15 2.90 -23.68 12.41
CA ASP A 15 2.05 -22.65 11.80
C ASP A 15 1.59 -23.06 10.40
N VAL A 16 2.48 -23.68 9.62
CA VAL A 16 2.15 -24.19 8.28
C VAL A 16 1.15 -25.34 8.37
N ASP A 17 1.37 -26.28 9.29
CA ASP A 17 0.48 -27.42 9.51
C ASP A 17 -0.90 -26.99 10.01
N ALA A 18 -0.96 -25.97 10.86
CA ALA A 18 -2.22 -25.37 11.31
C ALA A 18 -3.03 -24.83 10.11
N VAL A 19 -2.38 -24.05 9.24
CA VAL A 19 -3.03 -23.53 8.02
C VAL A 19 -3.46 -24.68 7.10
N LEU A 20 -2.61 -25.69 6.88
CA LEU A 20 -2.98 -26.83 6.03
C LEU A 20 -4.19 -27.58 6.61
N ALA A 21 -4.27 -27.76 7.93
CA ALA A 21 -5.39 -28.43 8.58
C ALA A 21 -6.73 -27.69 8.37
N GLU A 22 -6.73 -26.35 8.35
CA GLU A 22 -7.93 -25.54 8.07
C GLU A 22 -8.51 -25.82 6.68
N PHE A 23 -7.66 -26.14 5.71
CA PHE A 23 -8.05 -26.44 4.33
C PHE A 23 -8.09 -27.95 4.03
N ALA A 24 -8.34 -28.78 5.06
CA ALA A 24 -8.42 -30.24 4.96
C ALA A 24 -7.15 -30.89 4.34
N GLY A 25 -6.01 -30.24 4.51
CA GLY A 25 -4.72 -30.67 3.96
C GLY A 25 -4.54 -30.41 2.47
N ASP A 26 -5.39 -29.60 1.80
CA ASP A 26 -5.15 -29.18 0.41
C ASP A 26 -4.17 -28.00 0.37
N PRO A 27 -2.89 -28.21 0.01
CA PRO A 27 -1.89 -27.14 -0.01
C PRO A 27 -2.20 -26.10 -1.09
N ARG A 28 -2.87 -26.49 -2.19
CA ARG A 28 -3.20 -25.55 -3.26
C ARG A 28 -4.28 -24.58 -2.82
N GLU A 29 -5.28 -25.06 -2.08
CA GLU A 29 -6.34 -24.21 -1.57
C GLU A 29 -5.83 -23.29 -0.46
N ALA A 30 -5.02 -23.80 0.47
CA ALA A 30 -4.37 -23.00 1.50
C ALA A 30 -3.52 -21.85 0.91
N ILE A 31 -2.70 -22.14 -0.11
CA ILE A 31 -1.90 -21.11 -0.79
C ILE A 31 -2.79 -20.10 -1.52
N ARG A 32 -3.87 -20.53 -2.17
CA ARG A 32 -4.81 -19.61 -2.83
C ARG A 32 -5.44 -18.64 -1.82
N ALA A 33 -5.89 -19.15 -0.68
CA ALA A 33 -6.46 -18.34 0.38
C ALA A 33 -5.45 -17.32 0.90
N LEU A 34 -4.21 -17.75 1.21
CA LEU A 34 -3.16 -16.86 1.67
C LEU A 34 -2.83 -15.74 0.66
N LEU A 35 -2.71 -16.07 -0.62
CA LEU A 35 -2.45 -15.08 -1.67
C LEU A 35 -3.62 -14.11 -1.84
N HIS A 36 -4.86 -14.57 -1.69
CA HIS A 36 -6.03 -13.72 -1.71
C HIS A 36 -6.00 -12.70 -0.56
N ASP A 37 -5.70 -13.16 0.66
CA ASP A 37 -5.66 -12.32 1.87
C ASP A 37 -4.51 -11.30 1.82
N LEU A 38 -3.32 -11.71 1.36
CA LEU A 38 -2.22 -10.79 1.08
C LEU A 38 -2.61 -9.72 0.06
N GLY A 39 -3.33 -10.10 -0.99
CA GLY A 39 -3.86 -9.16 -1.97
C GLY A 39 -4.88 -8.17 -1.37
N ALA A 40 -5.69 -8.61 -0.42
CA ALA A 40 -6.61 -7.74 0.31
C ALA A 40 -5.87 -6.75 1.21
N LEU A 41 -4.92 -7.23 2.01
CA LEU A 41 -4.08 -6.41 2.87
C LEU A 41 -3.28 -5.37 2.08
N ALA A 42 -2.71 -5.75 0.92
CA ALA A 42 -1.99 -4.82 0.06
C ALA A 42 -2.89 -3.71 -0.49
N ARG A 43 -4.12 -4.05 -0.91
CA ARG A 43 -5.12 -3.07 -1.37
C ARG A 43 -5.56 -2.13 -0.25
N ASP A 44 -5.73 -2.64 0.96
CA ASP A 44 -6.12 -1.82 2.09
C ASP A 44 -4.97 -0.93 2.56
N ALA A 45 -3.73 -1.42 2.54
CA ALA A 45 -2.55 -0.60 2.79
C ALA A 45 -2.44 0.56 1.79
N ASP A 46 -2.65 0.31 0.49
CA ASP A 46 -2.65 1.35 -0.55
C ASP A 46 -3.73 2.42 -0.32
N ARG A 47 -4.95 2.02 0.10
CA ARG A 47 -6.04 2.95 0.44
C ARG A 47 -5.78 3.77 1.70
N LEU A 48 -5.13 3.17 2.70
CA LEU A 48 -4.79 3.83 3.97
C LEU A 48 -3.66 4.85 3.81
N VAL A 49 -2.86 4.73 2.74
CA VAL A 49 -1.91 5.77 2.34
C VAL A 49 -2.65 6.88 1.59
N SER A 50 -2.99 7.95 2.31
CA SER A 50 -3.24 9.24 1.67
C SER A 50 -1.96 9.65 0.94
N HIS A 51 -1.99 9.70 -0.40
CA HIS A 51 -0.93 10.28 -1.25
C HIS A 51 -0.85 11.82 -1.08
N GLY A 52 -0.90 12.30 0.16
CA GLY A 52 -1.25 13.64 0.57
C GLY A 52 -0.73 14.73 -0.36
N TYR A 53 -1.68 15.45 -0.96
CA TYR A 53 -1.59 16.89 -1.16
C TYR A 53 -0.33 17.38 -1.88
N VAL A 54 -0.38 17.44 -3.22
CA VAL A 54 0.55 18.26 -4.00
C VAL A 54 0.41 19.71 -3.54
N ARG A 55 1.35 20.18 -2.71
CA ARG A 55 1.52 21.61 -2.38
C ARG A 55 1.78 22.37 -3.68
N GLY A 56 0.70 22.94 -4.23
CA GLY A 56 0.65 24.10 -5.12
C GLY A 56 1.75 24.25 -6.15
N ARG A 57 1.50 23.80 -7.39
CA ARG A 57 1.97 24.55 -8.55
C ARG A 57 1.00 25.71 -8.75
N GLN A 58 1.25 26.85 -8.09
CA GLN A 58 0.50 28.07 -8.39
C GLN A 58 0.66 28.37 -9.89
N PRO A 59 -0.42 28.41 -10.69
CA PRO A 59 -0.34 29.12 -11.96
C PRO A 59 -0.23 30.59 -11.58
N TRP A 60 0.97 31.15 -11.76
CA TRP A 60 1.17 32.59 -11.80
C TRP A 60 0.21 33.14 -12.86
N ARG A 61 -0.94 33.64 -12.40
CA ARG A 61 -1.86 34.40 -13.23
C ARG A 61 -1.17 35.72 -13.53
N SER A 62 -0.46 35.75 -14.66
CA SER A 62 -0.08 36.98 -15.32
C SER A 62 -1.36 37.63 -15.88
N ALA A 63 -2.00 38.45 -15.07
CA ALA A 63 -3.07 39.33 -15.52
C ALA A 63 -3.08 40.55 -14.61
N ASN A 64 -2.31 41.58 -15.00
CA ASN A 64 -2.80 42.95 -15.17
C ASN A 64 -1.64 43.95 -15.32
N SER A 65 -1.55 44.59 -16.48
CA SER A 65 -1.34 46.05 -16.52
C SER A 65 -1.81 46.57 -17.87
N ASN A 66 -3.08 46.95 -17.86
CA ASN A 66 -3.74 47.75 -18.87
C ASN A 66 -3.07 49.14 -18.97
N GLN A 67 -2.17 49.38 -19.92
CA GLN A 67 -1.82 50.72 -20.48
C GLN A 67 -1.27 50.50 -21.90
N ARG A 68 -1.97 50.87 -22.97
CA ARG A 68 -2.06 52.25 -23.47
C ARG A 68 -3.18 52.34 -24.51
N ARG A 69 -4.16 53.22 -24.27
CA ARG A 69 -5.07 53.74 -25.33
C ARG A 69 -4.21 54.50 -26.34
N ALA A 70 -4.34 54.13 -27.61
CA ALA A 70 -4.02 54.98 -28.73
C ALA A 70 -5.32 55.62 -29.21
N VAL A 71 -5.42 56.95 -29.12
CA VAL A 71 -6.20 57.83 -30.02
C VAL A 71 -5.50 59.18 -30.03
#